data_AF-A0A5K1B795-F1
#
_entry.id   AF-A0A5K1B795-F1
#
_cell.length_a   1.000
_cell.length_b   1.000
_cell.length_c   1.000
_cell.angle_alpha   90.00
_cell.angle_beta   90.00
_cell.angle_gamma   90.00
#
_symmetry.space_group_name_H-M   'P 1'
#
loop_
_entity.id
_entity.type
_entity.pdbx_description
1 polymer ?
#
loop_
_entity_poly.entity_id
_entity_poly.type
_entity_poly.pdbx_seq_one_letter_code
_entity_poly.pdbx_strand_id
1 'polypeptide(L)'
;VLTAISNSPGVVSRSQVEELSTIATGMFKRHSNGQMGMLRETFCTLCSTFGLLLEASSSRGIPNLPALVVEALRHAVLSSLNLPSRSDDQLLYALHFVKESYSYWLKNHEADPDVMEMREGLLELCENHILPSLQRFVEEVEEQDIVVGILEIFHLVLQQHDNQSVKFAGSLATSALFHLAFGCLGLYPSVQIKERVYLLLGLVAERLLGCENGKSISETAIDLPSDPLDLLFLLGQKSSNDSSLIRSQSAAFLILYMSSLYNAR
;
A
#
# COMPACT_ATOMS: atom_id res chain seq x y z
N VAL A 1 -29.67 1.27 -23.88
CA VAL A 1 -28.40 0.86 -23.26
C VAL A 1 -27.86 -0.41 -23.90
N LEU A 2 -28.53 -1.57 -23.78
CA LEU A 2 -28.09 -2.84 -24.39
C LEU A 2 -27.88 -2.78 -25.92
N THR A 3 -28.72 -2.05 -26.66
CA THR A 3 -28.55 -1.83 -28.11
C THR A 3 -27.35 -0.95 -28.46
N ALA A 4 -27.02 0.04 -27.63
CA ALA A 4 -25.84 0.89 -27.85
C ALA A 4 -24.53 0.13 -27.57
N ILE A 5 -24.55 -0.73 -26.55
CA ILE A 5 -23.44 -1.62 -26.16
C ILE A 5 -23.22 -2.70 -27.24
N SER A 6 -24.30 -3.32 -27.72
CA SER A 6 -24.27 -4.33 -28.81
C SER A 6 -23.77 -3.74 -30.13
N ASN A 7 -24.07 -2.47 -30.41
CA ASN A 7 -23.68 -1.81 -31.66
C ASN A 7 -22.29 -1.16 -31.61
N SER A 8 -21.65 -1.13 -30.43
CA SER A 8 -20.35 -0.48 -30.22
C SER A 8 -19.41 -1.39 -29.40
N PRO A 9 -19.09 -2.61 -29.86
CA PRO A 9 -18.06 -3.42 -29.21
C PRO A 9 -16.71 -2.75 -29.48
N GLY A 10 -16.27 -1.89 -28.57
CA GLY A 10 -15.07 -1.07 -28.73
C GLY A 10 -14.40 -0.79 -27.41
N VAL A 11 -13.07 -0.62 -27.47
CA VAL A 11 -12.26 -0.17 -26.34
C VAL A 11 -12.55 1.32 -26.11
N VAL A 12 -12.66 1.73 -24.84
CA VAL A 12 -12.88 3.14 -24.45
C VAL A 12 -11.80 4.03 -25.10
N SER A 13 -12.21 5.10 -25.77
CA SER A 13 -11.28 6.04 -26.42
C SER A 13 -10.56 6.94 -25.40
N ARG A 14 -9.42 7.53 -25.78
CA ARG A 14 -8.66 8.44 -24.89
C ARG A 14 -9.49 9.61 -24.36
N SER A 15 -10.26 10.26 -25.22
CA SER A 15 -11.12 11.39 -24.84
C SER A 15 -12.20 10.97 -23.84
N GLN A 16 -12.74 9.76 -23.97
CA GLN A 16 -13.70 9.22 -23.00
C GLN A 16 -13.04 8.90 -21.66
N VAL A 17 -11.82 8.37 -21.65
CA VAL A 17 -11.07 8.14 -20.40
C VAL A 17 -10.84 9.47 -19.68
N GLU A 18 -10.42 10.52 -20.39
CA GLU A 18 -10.19 11.85 -19.82
C GLU A 18 -11.50 12.47 -19.28
N GLU A 19 -12.58 12.41 -20.04
CA GLU A 19 -13.89 12.94 -19.63
C GLU A 19 -14.43 12.20 -18.39
N LEU A 20 -14.43 10.87 -18.40
CA LEU A 20 -14.90 10.06 -17.28
C LEU A 20 -14.05 10.30 -16.02
N SER A 21 -12.73 10.38 -16.18
CA SER A 21 -11.82 10.69 -15.06
C SER A 21 -12.11 12.07 -14.48
N THR A 22 -12.30 13.08 -15.34
CA THR A 22 -12.64 14.44 -14.90
C THR A 22 -13.94 14.49 -14.11
N ILE A 23 -15.00 13.84 -14.60
CA ILE A 23 -16.30 13.77 -13.92
C ILE A 23 -16.14 13.07 -12.57
N ALA A 24 -15.47 11.92 -12.54
CA ALA A 24 -15.31 11.12 -11.34
C ALA A 24 -14.44 11.82 -10.27
N THR A 25 -13.34 12.48 -10.66
CA THR A 25 -12.55 13.35 -9.78
C THR A 25 -13.42 14.46 -9.19
N GLY A 26 -14.25 15.10 -10.01
CA GLY A 26 -15.20 16.12 -9.55
C GLY A 26 -16.21 15.60 -8.53
N MET A 27 -16.68 14.35 -8.68
CA MET A 27 -17.56 13.70 -7.73
C MET A 27 -16.88 13.44 -6.38
N PHE A 28 -15.65 12.91 -6.37
CA PHE A 28 -14.90 12.70 -5.12
C PHE A 28 -14.63 14.03 -4.39
N LYS A 29 -14.22 15.06 -5.13
CA LYS A 29 -13.94 16.39 -4.58
C LYS A 29 -15.17 17.00 -3.91
N ARG A 30 -16.31 16.97 -4.59
CA ARG A 30 -17.58 17.46 -4.03
C ARG A 30 -18.02 16.67 -2.80
N HIS A 31 -17.78 15.36 -2.81
CA HIS A 31 -18.11 14.50 -1.68
C HIS A 31 -17.26 14.80 -0.45
N SER A 32 -15.94 14.81 -0.62
CA SER A 32 -14.97 15.11 0.43
C SER A 32 -15.16 16.52 1.03
N ASN A 33 -15.56 17.51 0.21
CA ASN A 33 -15.85 18.87 0.68
C ASN A 33 -17.25 19.03 1.31
N GLY A 34 -18.03 17.96 1.45
CA GLY A 34 -19.40 18.01 1.99
C GLY A 34 -20.42 18.71 1.10
N GLN A 35 -20.07 19.02 -0.16
CA GLN A 35 -20.94 19.68 -1.13
C GLN A 35 -21.97 18.72 -1.73
N MET A 36 -21.67 17.42 -1.73
CA MET A 36 -22.53 16.38 -2.28
C MET A 36 -22.44 15.11 -1.41
N GLY A 37 -23.59 14.60 -0.98
CA GLY A 37 -23.65 13.25 -0.41
C GLY A 37 -23.38 12.21 -1.50
N MET A 38 -22.60 11.19 -1.19
CA MET A 38 -22.36 10.06 -2.08
C MET A 38 -22.77 8.78 -1.35
N LEU A 39 -23.61 7.97 -1.99
CA LEU A 39 -23.93 6.64 -1.48
C LEU A 39 -22.68 5.76 -1.54
N ARG A 40 -22.53 4.86 -0.58
CA ARG A 40 -21.40 3.93 -0.49
C ARG A 40 -21.20 3.16 -1.79
N GLU A 41 -22.26 2.62 -2.36
CA GLU A 41 -22.21 1.82 -3.57
C GLU A 41 -21.71 2.64 -4.77
N THR A 42 -22.07 3.94 -4.81
CA THR A 42 -21.56 4.87 -5.83
C THR A 42 -20.08 5.13 -5.63
N PHE A 43 -19.63 5.33 -4.38
CA PHE A 43 -18.22 5.52 -4.06
C PHE A 43 -17.37 4.31 -4.47
N CYS A 44 -17.77 3.10 -4.08
CA CYS A 44 -17.06 1.87 -4.43
C CYS A 44 -17.03 1.64 -5.95
N THR A 45 -18.15 1.92 -6.64
CA THR A 45 -18.22 1.84 -8.09
C THR A 45 -17.27 2.84 -8.76
N LEU A 46 -17.16 4.07 -8.25
CA LEU A 46 -16.23 5.06 -8.79
C LEU A 46 -14.77 4.64 -8.62
N CYS A 47 -14.38 4.14 -7.44
CA CYS A 47 -13.03 3.63 -7.20
C CYS A 47 -12.68 2.48 -8.16
N SER A 48 -13.60 1.52 -8.32
CA SER A 48 -13.42 0.39 -9.24
C SER A 48 -13.34 0.83 -10.69
N THR A 49 -14.21 1.79 -11.08
CA THR A 49 -14.24 2.33 -12.44
C THR A 49 -12.91 3.02 -12.76
N PHE A 50 -12.37 3.80 -11.83
CA PHE A 50 -11.04 4.40 -12.00
C PHE A 50 -9.94 3.35 -12.17
N GLY A 51 -9.94 2.29 -11.37
CA GLY A 51 -9.02 1.17 -11.54
C GLY A 51 -9.07 0.60 -12.97
N LEU A 52 -10.27 0.30 -13.46
CA LEU A 52 -10.49 -0.21 -14.83
C LEU A 52 -10.07 0.79 -15.91
N LEU A 53 -10.29 2.09 -15.69
CA LEU A 53 -9.84 3.14 -16.62
C LEU A 53 -8.32 3.20 -16.71
N LEU A 54 -7.62 3.04 -15.59
CA LEU A 54 -6.15 3.02 -15.55
C LEU A 54 -5.58 1.78 -16.24
N GLU A 55 -6.21 0.62 -16.09
CA GLU A 55 -5.80 -0.61 -16.77
C GLU A 55 -6.01 -0.58 -18.29
N ALA A 56 -6.95 0.22 -18.79
CA ALA A 56 -7.24 0.30 -20.21
C ALA A 56 -6.02 0.79 -21.02
N SER A 57 -5.74 0.18 -22.17
CA SER A 57 -4.61 0.60 -23.02
C SER A 57 -4.72 2.05 -23.53
N SER A 58 -5.93 2.59 -23.55
CA SER A 58 -6.22 3.97 -23.95
C SER A 58 -5.85 5.02 -22.90
N SER A 59 -5.59 4.64 -21.64
CA SER A 59 -5.16 5.59 -20.61
C SER A 59 -3.73 6.10 -20.81
N ARG A 60 -2.95 5.46 -21.67
CA ARG A 60 -1.55 5.83 -21.92
C ARG A 60 -1.44 7.11 -22.75
N GLY A 61 -0.64 8.05 -22.26
CA GLY A 61 -0.34 9.31 -22.95
C GLY A 61 -1.46 10.34 -22.88
N ILE A 62 -2.32 10.28 -21.86
CA ILE A 62 -3.28 11.35 -21.54
C ILE A 62 -2.60 12.29 -20.54
N PRO A 63 -2.25 13.53 -20.93
CA PRO A 63 -1.39 14.40 -20.12
C PRO A 63 -2.02 14.79 -18.77
N ASN A 64 -3.33 15.07 -18.72
CA ASN A 64 -3.99 15.49 -17.48
C ASN A 64 -4.38 14.32 -16.56
N LEU A 65 -4.28 13.08 -17.02
CA LEU A 65 -4.77 11.92 -16.28
C LEU A 65 -4.02 11.70 -14.96
N PRO A 66 -2.67 11.76 -14.90
CA PRO A 66 -1.93 11.56 -13.66
C PRO A 66 -2.35 12.54 -12.55
N ALA A 67 -2.49 13.82 -12.87
CA ALA A 67 -2.95 14.85 -11.93
C ALA A 67 -4.40 14.61 -11.46
N LEU A 68 -5.30 14.24 -12.36
CA LEU A 68 -6.70 13.92 -12.03
C LEU A 68 -6.80 12.71 -11.09
N VAL A 69 -5.92 11.72 -11.26
CA VAL A 69 -5.88 10.50 -10.43
C VAL A 69 -5.40 10.83 -9.02
N VAL A 70 -4.31 11.60 -8.87
CA VAL A 70 -3.83 12.02 -7.54
C VAL A 70 -4.90 12.81 -6.78
N GLU A 71 -5.54 13.77 -7.43
CA GLU A 71 -6.60 14.57 -6.82
C GLU A 71 -7.80 13.69 -6.42
N ALA A 72 -8.21 12.76 -7.30
CA ALA A 72 -9.28 11.81 -6.99
C ALA A 72 -8.95 10.93 -5.78
N LEU A 73 -7.74 10.36 -5.75
CA LEU A 73 -7.25 9.52 -4.66
C LEU A 73 -7.21 10.27 -3.34
N ARG A 74 -6.69 11.51 -3.35
CA ARG A 74 -6.63 12.36 -2.17
C ARG A 74 -8.00 12.51 -1.53
N HIS A 75 -9.01 12.86 -2.34
CA HIS A 75 -10.37 13.02 -1.84
C HIS A 75 -11.03 11.69 -1.46
N ALA A 76 -10.80 10.61 -2.22
CA ALA A 76 -11.32 9.29 -1.91
C ALA A 76 -10.80 8.79 -0.55
N VAL A 77 -9.48 8.82 -0.35
CA VAL A 77 -8.82 8.32 0.87
C VAL A 77 -9.18 9.17 2.08
N LEU A 78 -9.13 10.51 1.98
CA LEU A 78 -9.52 11.39 3.08
C LEU A 78 -10.99 11.21 3.46
N SER A 79 -11.88 11.05 2.47
CA SER A 79 -13.28 10.80 2.75
C SER A 79 -13.49 9.44 3.42
N SER A 80 -12.75 8.40 3.00
CA SER A 80 -12.86 7.07 3.58
C SER A 80 -12.31 6.99 5.02
N LEU A 81 -11.24 7.72 5.33
CA LEU A 81 -10.59 7.68 6.65
C LEU A 81 -11.37 8.43 7.75
N ASN A 82 -12.19 9.41 7.36
CA ASN A 82 -12.95 10.28 8.27
C ASN A 82 -14.35 9.74 8.61
N LEU A 83 -14.74 8.56 8.11
CA LEU A 83 -16.04 7.96 8.42
C LEU A 83 -16.03 7.37 9.83
N PRO A 84 -17.00 7.72 10.69
CA PRO A 84 -17.10 7.19 12.04
C PRO A 84 -17.65 5.77 12.02
N SER A 85 -16.78 4.79 11.72
CA SER A 85 -16.95 3.33 11.90
C SER A 85 -18.15 2.66 11.20
N ARG A 86 -17.91 1.49 10.58
CA ARG A 86 -18.89 0.47 10.14
C ARG A 86 -19.26 0.39 8.66
N SER A 87 -18.50 0.97 7.73
CA SER A 87 -18.64 0.58 6.32
C SER A 87 -17.28 0.53 5.62
N ASP A 88 -16.58 -0.54 5.94
CA ASP A 88 -15.15 -0.77 5.67
C ASP A 88 -14.85 -0.96 4.18
N ASP A 89 -15.90 -1.24 3.39
CA ASP A 89 -15.83 -1.30 1.94
C ASP A 89 -15.23 -0.02 1.34
N GLN A 90 -15.64 1.18 1.78
CA GLN A 90 -15.19 2.42 1.10
C GLN A 90 -13.69 2.60 1.20
N LEU A 91 -13.11 2.33 2.37
CA LEU A 91 -11.67 2.37 2.56
C LEU A 91 -10.99 1.28 1.75
N LEU A 92 -11.51 0.04 1.76
CA LEU A 92 -10.95 -1.05 0.98
C LEU A 92 -10.91 -0.73 -0.52
N TYR A 93 -11.99 -0.18 -1.07
CA TYR A 93 -12.06 0.25 -2.48
C TYR A 93 -11.15 1.45 -2.76
N ALA A 94 -10.98 2.39 -1.81
CA ALA A 94 -10.02 3.49 -1.94
C ALA A 94 -8.57 2.97 -1.95
N LEU A 95 -8.23 2.01 -1.08
CA LEU A 95 -6.91 1.36 -1.05
C LEU A 95 -6.65 0.57 -2.33
N HIS A 96 -7.65 -0.15 -2.86
CA HIS A 96 -7.55 -0.80 -4.16
C HIS A 96 -7.28 0.24 -5.27
N PHE A 97 -7.94 1.40 -5.23
CA PHE A 97 -7.69 2.47 -6.19
C PHE A 97 -6.25 3.02 -6.08
N VAL A 98 -5.70 3.18 -4.86
CA VAL A 98 -4.29 3.54 -4.65
C VAL A 98 -3.35 2.50 -5.28
N LYS A 99 -3.61 1.21 -5.03
CA LYS A 99 -2.82 0.08 -5.57
C LYS A 99 -2.81 0.06 -7.10
N GLU A 100 -3.95 0.24 -7.74
CA GLU A 100 -4.04 0.29 -9.21
C GLU A 100 -3.34 1.52 -9.78
N SER A 101 -3.39 2.64 -9.07
CA SER A 101 -2.70 3.87 -9.47
C SER A 101 -1.18 3.72 -9.42
N TYR A 102 -0.64 3.05 -8.39
CA TYR A 102 0.77 2.68 -8.35
C TYR A 102 1.15 1.70 -9.47
N SER A 103 0.28 0.72 -9.75
CA SER A 103 0.51 -0.26 -10.82
C SER A 103 0.49 0.39 -12.21
N TYR A 104 -0.39 1.38 -12.41
CA TYR A 104 -0.43 2.22 -13.60
C TYR A 104 0.87 3.01 -13.76
N TRP A 105 1.33 3.67 -12.71
CA TRP A 105 2.60 4.40 -12.72
C TRP A 105 3.77 3.48 -13.11
N LEU A 106 3.89 2.30 -12.48
CA LEU A 106 4.97 1.34 -12.74
C LEU A 106 5.01 0.87 -14.21
N LYS A 107 3.83 0.69 -14.83
CA LYS A 107 3.70 0.27 -16.23
C LYS A 107 4.04 1.37 -17.23
N ASN A 108 3.95 2.64 -16.84
CA ASN A 108 4.13 3.81 -17.70
C ASN A 108 5.46 4.54 -17.41
N HIS A 109 6.49 3.78 -17.01
CA HIS A 109 7.83 4.24 -16.61
C HIS A 109 8.68 4.92 -17.71
N GLU A 110 8.05 5.68 -18.62
CA GLU A 110 8.74 6.60 -19.50
C GLU A 110 8.97 7.94 -18.77
N ALA A 111 9.99 8.69 -19.17
CA ALA A 111 10.48 9.92 -18.53
C ALA A 111 9.51 11.13 -18.63
N ASP A 112 8.22 10.87 -18.48
CA ASP A 112 7.17 11.87 -18.50
C ASP A 112 7.11 12.59 -17.14
N PRO A 113 7.30 13.93 -17.11
CA PRO A 113 7.22 14.70 -15.87
C PRO A 113 5.87 14.56 -15.15
N ASP A 114 4.77 14.40 -15.88
CA ASP A 114 3.42 14.31 -15.28
C ASP A 114 3.24 12.99 -14.49
N VAL A 115 3.90 11.93 -14.95
CA VAL A 115 3.92 10.61 -14.28
C VAL A 115 4.79 10.64 -13.01
N MET A 116 5.82 11.50 -12.97
CA MET A 116 6.63 11.70 -11.77
C MET A 116 5.89 12.49 -10.68
N GLU A 117 5.14 13.53 -11.05
CA GLU A 117 4.29 14.27 -10.11
C GLU A 117 3.23 13.35 -9.47
N MET A 118 2.64 12.45 -10.28
CA MET A 118 1.69 11.47 -9.77
C MET A 118 2.28 10.60 -8.66
N ARG A 119 3.54 10.17 -8.84
CA ARG A 119 4.24 9.38 -7.85
C ARG A 119 4.50 10.14 -6.56
N GLU A 120 4.92 11.40 -6.65
CA GLU A 120 5.15 12.25 -5.47
C GLU A 120 3.85 12.43 -4.68
N GLY A 121 2.73 12.69 -5.36
CA GLY A 121 1.42 12.78 -4.72
C GLY A 121 0.96 11.47 -4.06
N LEU A 122 1.22 10.32 -4.68
CA LEU A 122 0.93 9.01 -4.10
C LEU A 122 1.78 8.71 -2.85
N LEU A 123 3.06 9.13 -2.85
CA LEU A 123 3.96 8.99 -1.70
C LEU A 123 3.51 9.89 -0.55
N GLU A 124 3.21 11.16 -0.84
CA GLU A 124 2.69 12.12 0.14
C GLU A 124 1.43 11.57 0.82
N LEU A 125 0.53 10.97 0.04
CA LEU A 125 -0.69 10.34 0.55
C LEU A 125 -0.39 9.13 1.46
N CYS A 126 0.62 8.32 1.11
CA CYS A 126 1.05 7.21 1.95
C CYS A 126 1.64 7.69 3.27
N GLU A 127 2.54 8.67 3.25
CA GLU A 127 3.22 9.20 4.43
C GLU A 127 2.28 9.98 5.36
N ASN A 128 1.44 10.85 4.82
CA ASN A 128 0.65 11.79 5.62
C ASN A 128 -0.72 11.27 6.05
N HIS A 129 -1.25 10.24 5.38
CA HIS A 129 -2.62 9.77 5.61
C HIS A 129 -2.70 8.28 5.87
N ILE A 130 -2.17 7.43 4.98
CA ILE A 130 -2.32 5.97 5.11
C ILE A 130 -1.48 5.43 6.28
N LEU A 131 -0.22 5.86 6.41
CA LEU A 131 0.68 5.42 7.48
C LEU A 131 0.17 5.78 8.88
N PRO A 132 -0.22 7.03 9.18
CA PRO A 132 -0.85 7.36 10.46
C PRO A 132 -2.13 6.55 10.73
N SER A 133 -2.89 6.24 9.68
CA SER A 133 -4.12 5.45 9.82
C SER A 133 -3.85 3.99 10.18
N LEU A 134 -2.75 3.39 9.70
CA LEU A 134 -2.37 2.02 10.08
C LEU A 134 -2.20 1.89 11.59
N GLN A 135 -1.59 2.89 12.24
CA GLN A 135 -1.47 2.90 13.69
C GLN A 135 -2.83 2.89 14.37
N ARG A 136 -3.74 3.76 13.93
CA ARG A 136 -5.13 3.79 14.43
C ARG A 136 -5.82 2.44 14.23
N PHE A 137 -5.65 1.81 13.07
CA PHE A 137 -6.32 0.55 12.72
C PHE A 137 -5.84 -0.65 13.54
N VAL A 138 -4.55 -0.69 13.87
CA VAL A 138 -4.00 -1.70 14.79
C VAL A 138 -4.53 -1.49 16.20
N GLU A 139 -4.70 -0.24 16.65
CA GLU A 139 -5.27 0.08 17.97
C GLU A 139 -6.78 -0.20 18.06
N GLU A 140 -7.52 0.07 16.97
CA GLU A 140 -8.99 -0.10 16.88
C GLU A 140 -9.42 -1.51 16.44
N VAL A 141 -8.47 -2.39 16.10
CA VAL A 141 -8.69 -3.78 15.63
C VAL A 141 -9.65 -3.84 14.45
N GLU A 142 -9.29 -3.13 13.38
CA GLU A 142 -10.04 -3.08 12.13
C GLU A 142 -10.01 -4.39 11.33
N GLU A 143 -10.78 -4.46 10.25
CA GLU A 143 -10.82 -5.62 9.36
C GLU A 143 -9.44 -5.98 8.78
N GLN A 144 -9.12 -7.28 8.80
CA GLN A 144 -7.84 -7.82 8.35
C GLN A 144 -7.51 -7.39 6.90
N ASP A 145 -8.51 -7.34 6.03
CA ASP A 145 -8.34 -7.02 4.61
C ASP A 145 -7.85 -5.59 4.38
N ILE A 146 -8.23 -4.64 5.25
CA ILE A 146 -7.73 -3.27 5.22
C ILE A 146 -6.24 -3.24 5.56
N VAL A 147 -5.84 -3.93 6.63
CA VAL A 147 -4.44 -4.02 7.06
C VAL A 147 -3.59 -4.65 5.96
N VAL A 148 -4.06 -5.74 5.36
CA VAL A 148 -3.39 -6.37 4.22
C VAL A 148 -3.27 -5.39 3.05
N GLY A 149 -4.33 -4.67 2.71
CA GLY A 149 -4.31 -3.68 1.63
C GLY A 149 -3.27 -2.58 1.83
N ILE A 150 -3.13 -2.08 3.06
CA ILE A 150 -2.11 -1.08 3.41
C ILE A 150 -0.70 -1.67 3.30
N LEU A 151 -0.46 -2.86 3.85
CA LEU A 151 0.84 -3.53 3.77
C LEU A 151 1.25 -3.79 2.32
N GLU A 152 0.30 -4.14 1.44
CA GLU A 152 0.56 -4.32 0.01
C GLU A 152 0.97 -3.02 -0.69
N ILE A 153 0.32 -1.89 -0.37
CA ILE A 153 0.70 -0.58 -0.91
C ILE A 153 2.12 -0.22 -0.48
N PHE A 154 2.45 -0.36 0.81
CA PHE A 154 3.79 -0.05 1.31
C PHE A 154 4.86 -0.96 0.69
N HIS A 155 4.53 -2.24 0.50
CA HIS A 155 5.40 -3.17 -0.21
C HIS A 155 5.67 -2.70 -1.65
N LEU A 156 4.64 -2.32 -2.42
CA LEU A 156 4.78 -1.81 -3.79
C LEU A 156 5.66 -0.56 -3.87
N VAL A 157 5.48 0.36 -2.92
CA VAL A 157 6.30 1.58 -2.82
C VAL A 157 7.77 1.24 -2.58
N LEU A 158 8.04 0.35 -1.63
CA LEU A 158 9.40 -0.01 -1.24
C LEU A 158 10.13 -0.91 -2.23
N GLN A 159 9.42 -1.61 -3.11
CA GLN A 159 10.04 -2.40 -4.18
C GLN A 159 10.84 -1.53 -5.17
N GLN A 160 10.58 -0.23 -5.25
CA GLN A 160 11.31 0.67 -6.15
C GLN A 160 12.75 0.92 -5.67
N HIS A 161 13.74 0.89 -6.56
CA HIS A 161 15.16 1.09 -6.24
C HIS A 161 15.60 2.54 -6.47
N ASP A 162 15.01 3.49 -5.74
CA ASP A 162 15.34 4.91 -5.90
C ASP A 162 15.38 5.65 -4.56
N ASN A 163 15.78 6.92 -4.62
CA ASN A 163 15.96 7.75 -3.43
C ASN A 163 14.65 8.01 -2.68
N GLN A 164 13.50 7.96 -3.34
CA GLN A 164 12.22 8.20 -2.68
C GLN A 164 11.77 6.98 -1.89
N SER A 165 12.00 5.76 -2.39
CA SER A 165 11.73 4.54 -1.60
C SER A 165 12.63 4.44 -0.37
N VAL A 166 13.88 4.90 -0.47
CA VAL A 166 14.79 4.98 0.69
C VAL A 166 14.28 5.98 1.73
N LYS A 167 13.81 7.16 1.30
CA LYS A 167 13.19 8.13 2.22
C LYS A 167 11.95 7.55 2.90
N PHE A 168 11.06 6.94 2.12
CA PHE A 168 9.84 6.31 2.64
C PHE A 168 10.15 5.17 3.61
N ALA A 169 11.18 4.35 3.34
CA ALA A 169 11.65 3.33 4.29
C ALA A 169 12.12 3.93 5.60
N GLY A 170 12.82 5.07 5.54
CA GLY A 170 13.22 5.86 6.70
C GLY A 170 12.01 6.37 7.49
N SER A 171 11.04 6.99 6.80
CA SER A 171 9.78 7.45 7.38
C SER A 171 9.08 6.31 8.12
N LEU A 172 8.87 5.17 7.45
CA LEU A 172 8.27 3.96 8.04
C LEU A 172 9.02 3.49 9.29
N ALA A 173 10.34 3.33 9.20
CA ALA A 173 11.15 2.85 10.33
C ALA A 173 11.01 3.78 11.55
N THR A 174 10.97 5.09 11.34
CA THR A 174 10.78 6.09 12.42
C THR A 174 9.35 6.18 12.94
N SER A 175 8.34 5.78 12.15
CA SER A 175 6.92 5.79 12.52
C SER A 175 6.48 4.51 13.26
N ALA A 176 7.33 3.98 14.15
CA ALA A 176 7.04 2.79 14.97
C ALA A 176 6.69 1.51 14.16
N LEU A 177 7.29 1.33 12.97
CA LEU A 177 7.08 0.15 12.12
C LEU A 177 7.15 -1.18 12.87
N PHE A 178 8.11 -1.34 13.78
CA PHE A 178 8.27 -2.59 14.53
C PHE A 178 7.12 -2.85 15.51
N HIS A 179 6.65 -1.79 16.19
CA HIS A 179 5.48 -1.88 17.05
C HIS A 179 4.24 -2.28 16.22
N LEU A 180 4.04 -1.64 15.07
CA LEU A 180 2.92 -1.96 14.17
C LEU A 180 3.03 -3.37 13.60
N ALA A 181 4.21 -3.78 13.16
CA ALA A 181 4.49 -5.12 12.62
C ALA A 181 4.15 -6.21 13.65
N PHE A 182 4.64 -6.07 14.87
CA PHE A 182 4.34 -7.03 15.95
C PHE A 182 2.88 -6.97 16.40
N GLY A 183 2.27 -5.78 16.40
CA GLY A 183 0.83 -5.61 16.62
C GLY A 183 0.01 -6.38 15.58
N CYS A 184 0.32 -6.22 14.29
CA CYS A 184 -0.32 -6.95 13.20
C CYS A 184 -0.17 -8.47 13.35
N LEU A 185 1.04 -8.94 13.67
CA LEU A 185 1.31 -10.37 13.87
C LEU A 185 0.54 -10.97 15.06
N GLY A 186 0.38 -10.20 16.13
CA GLY A 186 -0.34 -10.63 17.34
C GLY A 186 -1.86 -10.58 17.20
N LEU A 187 -2.39 -9.55 16.53
CA LEU A 187 -3.84 -9.36 16.35
C LEU A 187 -4.41 -10.23 15.23
N TYR A 188 -3.63 -10.50 14.18
CA TYR A 188 -4.07 -11.23 13.01
C TYR A 188 -3.15 -12.42 12.72
N PRO A 189 -3.41 -13.60 13.31
CA PRO A 189 -2.56 -14.79 13.17
C PRO A 189 -2.79 -15.50 11.83
N SER A 190 -2.75 -14.76 10.72
CA SER A 190 -2.88 -15.31 9.37
C SER A 190 -1.50 -15.44 8.71
N VAL A 191 -1.32 -16.49 7.91
CA VAL A 191 -0.08 -16.71 7.14
C VAL A 191 0.18 -15.52 6.21
N GLN A 192 -0.88 -14.94 5.63
CA GLN A 192 -0.80 -13.79 4.74
C GLN A 192 -0.23 -12.56 5.44
N ILE A 193 -0.74 -12.19 6.63
CA ILE A 193 -0.18 -11.04 7.36
C ILE A 193 1.25 -11.32 7.80
N LYS A 194 1.53 -12.54 8.26
CA LYS A 194 2.89 -12.93 8.64
C LYS A 194 3.89 -12.72 7.50
N GLU A 195 3.57 -13.25 6.33
CA GLU A 195 4.41 -13.10 5.14
C GLU A 195 4.54 -11.63 4.73
N ARG A 196 3.43 -10.88 4.68
CA ARG A 196 3.45 -9.45 4.29
C ARG A 196 4.28 -8.60 5.24
N VAL A 197 4.16 -8.81 6.55
CA VAL A 197 4.94 -8.10 7.57
C VAL A 197 6.43 -8.39 7.40
N TYR A 198 6.83 -9.65 7.28
CA TYR A 198 8.25 -9.98 7.14
C TYR A 198 8.84 -9.53 5.80
N LEU A 199 8.08 -9.61 4.70
CA LEU A 199 8.50 -9.03 3.43
C LEU A 199 8.68 -7.52 3.52
N LEU A 200 7.79 -6.82 4.23
CA LEU A 200 7.91 -5.38 4.46
C LEU A 200 9.16 -5.04 5.28
N LEU A 201 9.39 -5.76 6.38
CA LEU A 201 10.61 -5.60 7.20
C LEU A 201 11.88 -5.89 6.41
N GLY A 202 11.86 -6.91 5.55
CA GLY A 202 12.97 -7.23 4.64
C GLY A 202 13.26 -6.11 3.65
N LEU A 203 12.23 -5.53 3.03
CA LEU A 203 12.42 -4.38 2.13
C LEU A 203 12.95 -3.16 2.87
N VAL A 204 12.45 -2.85 4.07
CA VAL A 204 12.97 -1.74 4.88
C VAL A 204 14.44 -1.97 5.25
N ALA A 205 14.80 -3.20 5.65
CA ALA A 205 16.19 -3.58 5.90
C ALA A 205 17.07 -3.43 4.66
N GLU A 206 16.57 -3.85 3.49
CA GLU A 206 17.28 -3.68 2.22
C GLU A 206 17.53 -2.21 1.90
N ARG A 207 16.53 -1.33 2.10
CA ARG A 207 16.65 0.10 1.81
C ARG A 207 17.56 0.84 2.78
N LEU A 208 17.57 0.46 4.06
CA LEU A 208 18.29 1.18 5.11
C LEU A 208 19.68 0.60 5.43
N LEU A 209 19.83 -0.72 5.36
CA LEU A 209 21.06 -1.44 5.75
C LEU A 209 21.75 -2.14 4.57
N GLY A 210 21.12 -2.17 3.39
CA GLY A 210 21.66 -2.77 2.16
C GLY A 210 21.04 -4.12 1.79
N CYS A 211 21.11 -4.46 0.50
CA CYS A 211 20.38 -5.58 -0.12
C CYS A 211 20.60 -6.95 0.53
N GLU A 212 21.81 -7.27 0.97
CA GLU A 212 22.11 -8.57 1.58
C GLU A 212 21.34 -8.79 2.88
N ASN A 213 21.21 -7.73 3.68
CA ASN A 213 20.51 -7.76 4.96
C ASN A 213 19.01 -7.97 4.76
N GLY A 214 18.38 -7.25 3.83
CA GLY A 214 16.95 -7.41 3.56
C GLY A 214 16.57 -8.76 2.98
N LYS A 215 17.37 -9.29 2.03
CA LYS A 215 17.12 -10.62 1.43
C LYS A 215 17.07 -11.73 2.48
N SER A 216 17.93 -11.68 3.49
CA SER A 216 17.94 -12.67 4.57
C SER A 216 16.60 -12.78 5.30
N ILE A 217 15.88 -11.66 5.47
CA ILE A 217 14.56 -11.64 6.11
C ILE A 217 13.50 -12.14 5.13
N SER A 218 13.50 -11.66 3.89
CA SER A 218 12.49 -12.04 2.90
C SER A 218 12.53 -13.53 2.57
N GLU A 219 13.71 -14.13 2.47
CA GLU A 219 13.88 -15.56 2.17
C GLU A 219 13.46 -16.49 3.31
N THR A 220 13.40 -15.97 4.55
CA THR A 220 13.06 -16.74 5.76
C THR A 220 11.68 -16.41 6.33
N ALA A 221 10.92 -15.54 5.68
CA ALA A 221 9.62 -15.03 6.16
C ALA A 221 8.62 -16.12 6.58
N ILE A 222 8.62 -17.26 5.88
CA ILE A 222 7.72 -18.39 6.17
C ILE A 222 8.15 -19.11 7.46
N ASP A 223 9.45 -19.21 7.70
CA ASP A 223 10.05 -19.93 8.83
C ASP A 223 10.11 -19.09 10.10
N LEU A 224 9.92 -17.78 9.99
CA LEU A 224 9.89 -16.88 11.14
C LEU A 224 8.57 -17.06 11.94
N PRO A 225 8.66 -17.08 13.27
CA PRO A 225 7.49 -17.16 14.15
C PRO A 225 6.69 -15.85 14.13
N SER A 226 5.40 -15.89 14.45
CA SER A 226 4.59 -14.66 14.56
C SER A 226 4.79 -13.94 15.89
N ASP A 227 5.07 -14.68 16.97
CA ASP A 227 5.28 -14.11 18.30
C ASP A 227 6.71 -13.53 18.44
N PRO A 228 6.86 -12.25 18.83
CA PRO A 228 8.17 -11.66 19.10
C PRO A 228 8.98 -12.40 20.19
N LEU A 229 8.32 -13.03 21.17
CA LEU A 229 9.00 -13.86 22.18
C LEU A 229 9.60 -15.13 21.57
N ASP A 230 8.93 -15.72 20.59
CA ASP A 230 9.44 -16.88 19.87
C ASP A 230 10.66 -16.52 19.01
N LEU A 231 10.79 -15.27 18.55
CA LEU A 231 12.03 -14.80 17.91
C LEU A 231 13.22 -14.87 18.87
N LEU A 232 13.03 -14.53 20.15
CA LEU A 232 14.08 -14.66 21.17
C LEU A 232 14.40 -16.12 21.46
N PHE A 233 13.37 -16.98 21.51
CA PHE A 233 13.56 -18.42 21.69
C PHE A 233 14.33 -19.04 20.53
N LEU A 234 14.04 -18.62 19.29
CA LEU A 234 14.73 -19.03 18.07
C LEU A 234 16.24 -18.73 18.17
N LEU A 235 16.63 -17.56 18.66
CA LEU A 235 18.02 -17.17 18.86
C LEU A 235 18.76 -18.04 19.91
N GLY A 236 18.03 -18.61 20.87
CA GLY A 236 18.59 -19.51 21.88
C GLY A 236 18.85 -20.94 21.39
N GLN A 237 18.38 -21.31 20.20
CA GLN A 237 18.48 -22.68 19.70
C GLN A 237 19.88 -23.01 19.17
N LYS A 238 20.32 -24.27 19.36
CA LYS A 238 21.57 -24.77 18.80
C LYS A 238 21.40 -25.06 17.30
N SER A 239 22.11 -24.34 16.45
CA SER A 239 21.93 -24.36 15.00
C SER A 239 23.03 -25.08 14.20
N SER A 240 23.92 -25.81 14.89
CA SER A 240 25.16 -26.36 14.30
C SER A 240 25.00 -27.23 13.04
N ASN A 241 23.81 -27.79 12.77
CA ASN A 241 23.55 -28.66 11.63
C ASN A 241 22.33 -28.25 10.78
N ASP A 242 21.65 -27.15 11.10
CA ASP A 242 20.42 -26.76 10.43
C ASP A 242 20.58 -25.41 9.74
N SER A 243 20.74 -25.45 8.41
CA SER A 243 20.94 -24.26 7.59
C SER A 243 19.72 -23.34 7.56
N SER A 244 18.49 -23.85 7.67
CA SER A 244 17.31 -22.98 7.71
C SER A 244 17.27 -22.25 9.06
N LEU A 245 17.54 -22.95 10.16
CA LEU A 245 17.62 -22.36 11.48
C LEU A 245 18.70 -21.26 11.57
N ILE A 246 19.89 -21.46 10.99
CA ILE A 246 20.94 -20.41 10.96
C ILE A 246 20.44 -19.14 10.24
N ARG A 247 19.73 -19.31 9.11
CA ARG A 247 19.19 -18.17 8.35
C ARG A 247 18.08 -17.47 9.13
N SER A 248 17.15 -18.21 9.72
CA SER A 248 16.08 -17.65 10.52
C SER A 248 16.60 -16.95 11.78
N GLN A 249 17.65 -17.48 12.42
CA GLN A 249 18.35 -16.80 13.53
C GLN A 249 19.00 -15.49 13.08
N SER A 250 19.65 -15.49 11.92
CA SER A 250 20.27 -14.28 11.35
C SER A 250 19.21 -13.21 11.02
N ALA A 251 18.09 -13.62 10.42
CA ALA A 251 16.96 -12.74 10.14
C ALA A 251 16.32 -12.18 11.42
N ALA A 252 16.07 -13.04 12.42
CA ALA A 252 15.54 -12.62 13.72
C ALA A 252 16.47 -11.62 14.41
N PHE A 253 17.78 -11.88 14.40
CA PHE A 253 18.77 -10.96 14.95
C PHE A 253 18.74 -9.60 14.24
N LEU A 254 18.66 -9.59 12.91
CA LEU A 254 18.59 -8.35 12.13
C LEU A 254 17.30 -7.56 12.39
N ILE A 255 16.15 -8.24 12.49
CA ILE A 255 14.86 -7.61 12.84
C ILE A 255 14.95 -6.95 14.22
N LEU A 256 15.49 -7.65 15.22
CA LEU A 256 15.66 -7.11 16.57
C LEU A 256 16.69 -5.98 16.62
N TYR A 257 17.77 -6.07 15.85
CA TYR A 257 18.75 -5.00 15.73
C TYR A 257 18.12 -3.74 15.13
N MET A 258 17.39 -3.85 14.02
CA MET A 258 16.68 -2.71 13.44
C MET A 258 15.63 -2.15 14.40
N SER A 259 14.89 -3.02 15.09
CA SER A 259 13.98 -2.59 16.15
C SER A 259 14.73 -1.77 17.20
N SER A 260 15.91 -2.20 17.66
CA SER A 260 16.69 -1.41 18.63
C SER A 260 17.18 -0.05 18.11
N LEU A 261 17.34 0.11 16.79
CA LEU A 261 17.79 1.36 16.16
C LEU A 261 16.65 2.34 15.92
N TYR A 262 15.49 1.83 15.50
CA TYR A 262 14.39 2.63 14.95
C TYR A 262 13.11 2.59 15.78
N ASN A 263 12.97 1.64 16.71
CA ASN A 263 11.86 1.65 17.64
C ASN A 263 12.03 2.86 18.58
N ALA A 264 11.02 3.72 18.60
CA ALA A 264 11.09 5.02 19.24
C ALA A 264 11.43 4.91 20.74
N ARG A 265 12.25 5.86 21.19
CA ARG A 265 12.21 6.39 22.56
C ARG A 265 10.93 7.19 22.78
#